data_AF-A0A813EQ73-F1
#
_entry.id   AF-A0A813EQ73-F1
#
_cell.length_a   1.000
_cell.length_b   1.000
_cell.length_c   1.000
_cell.angle_alpha   90.00
_cell.angle_beta   90.00
_cell.angle_gamma   90.00
#
_symmetry.space_group_name_H-M   'P 1'
#
loop_
_entity.id
_entity.type
_entity.pdbx_description
1 polymer ?
#
loop_
_entity_poly.entity_id
_entity_poly.type
_entity_poly.pdbx_seq_one_letter_code
_entity_poly.pdbx_strand_id
1 'polypeptide(L)'
;ELYGSFNANTGEWSDGLVAVLVRDAVSDTSENKKWVVFDGPVDATWIENMNTVLDDNKMLCLANGERIKLPPTMTILFEVQDLKVASPATVSRCGMVYLEPVHLGWKPLITSWAEHFKKKYPAYSHNLAKWTADICEKALPFIREECKEAPGIPSLDANLVSSFLRMLSTFISPRHGFKLEDGKDGAKDANSKLEKGKTDKHNQALARMYCAFSAVWSLGANLHEASRRKFQDFLRIPLQAF
;
A
#
# COMPACT_ATOMS: atom_id res chain seq x y z
N GLU A 1 21.68 -18.22 2.64
CA GLU A 1 21.26 -17.43 3.83
C GLU A 1 21.62 -15.97 3.64
N LEU A 2 20.98 -15.03 4.33
CA LEU A 2 21.08 -13.57 4.10
C LEU A 2 22.55 -13.05 4.08
N TYR A 3 23.41 -13.63 4.94
CA TYR A 3 24.85 -13.32 5.05
C TYR A 3 25.78 -14.34 4.40
N GLY A 4 25.23 -15.41 3.87
CA GLY A 4 26.00 -16.53 3.37
C GLY A 4 26.16 -17.61 4.43
N SER A 5 26.62 -18.76 3.98
CA SER A 5 26.76 -19.95 4.81
C SER A 5 27.96 -20.74 4.34
N PHE A 6 28.67 -21.33 5.31
CA PHE A 6 29.72 -22.29 5.01
C PHE A 6 29.11 -23.67 4.76
N ASN A 7 29.39 -24.26 3.60
CA ASN A 7 28.95 -25.62 3.32
C ASN A 7 29.95 -26.64 3.89
N ALA A 8 29.58 -27.30 4.98
CA ALA A 8 30.44 -28.28 5.64
C ALA A 8 30.80 -29.50 4.77
N ASN A 9 30.01 -29.81 3.73
CA ASN A 9 30.25 -30.96 2.85
C ASN A 9 31.22 -30.64 1.71
N THR A 10 31.16 -29.43 1.16
CA THR A 10 32.04 -29.01 0.05
C THR A 10 33.26 -28.22 0.53
N GLY A 11 33.22 -27.70 1.76
CA GLY A 11 34.23 -26.78 2.27
C GLY A 11 34.16 -25.39 1.62
N GLU A 12 33.14 -25.11 0.81
CA GLU A 12 32.99 -23.87 0.07
C GLU A 12 32.12 -22.88 0.83
N TRP A 13 32.52 -21.61 0.76
CA TRP A 13 31.71 -20.50 1.23
C TRP A 13 30.71 -20.10 0.15
N SER A 14 29.44 -19.97 0.53
CA SER A 14 28.39 -19.41 -0.34
C SER A 14 28.03 -18.02 0.15
N ASP A 15 28.18 -17.01 -0.71
CA ASP A 15 27.85 -15.63 -0.39
C ASP A 15 26.34 -15.43 -0.13
N GLY A 16 26.05 -14.53 0.80
CA GLY A 16 24.69 -14.10 1.10
C GLY A 16 24.20 -12.97 0.22
N LEU A 17 22.89 -12.77 0.22
CA LEU A 17 22.25 -11.70 -0.55
C LEU A 17 22.77 -10.30 -0.14
N VAL A 18 23.00 -10.06 1.15
CA VAL A 18 23.51 -8.76 1.64
C VAL A 18 24.91 -8.49 1.10
N ALA A 19 25.77 -9.50 1.10
CA ALA A 19 27.14 -9.38 0.59
C ALA A 19 27.13 -9.01 -0.90
N VAL A 20 26.31 -9.70 -1.71
CA VAL A 20 26.17 -9.44 -3.14
C VAL A 20 25.64 -8.03 -3.39
N LEU A 21 24.53 -7.63 -2.74
CA LEU A 21 23.92 -6.32 -2.94
C LEU A 21 24.85 -5.16 -2.55
N VAL A 22 25.54 -5.29 -1.41
CA VAL A 22 26.47 -4.25 -0.95
C VAL A 22 27.69 -4.19 -1.86
N ARG A 23 28.23 -5.34 -2.30
CA ARG A 23 29.37 -5.38 -3.21
C ARG A 23 29.04 -4.73 -4.56
N ASP A 24 27.88 -5.05 -5.12
CA ASP A 24 27.40 -4.44 -6.36
C ASP A 24 27.24 -2.92 -6.19
N ALA A 25 26.65 -2.46 -5.09
CA ALA A 25 26.47 -1.04 -4.80
C ALA A 25 27.80 -0.29 -4.58
N VAL A 26 28.79 -0.94 -3.95
CA VAL A 26 30.13 -0.38 -3.73
C VAL A 26 30.97 -0.35 -5.01
N SER A 27 30.73 -1.29 -5.93
CA SER A 27 31.47 -1.36 -7.21
C SER A 27 31.20 -0.17 -8.14
N ASP A 28 30.04 0.47 -7.99
CA ASP A 28 29.72 1.69 -8.72
C ASP A 28 30.48 2.87 -8.11
N THR A 29 31.35 3.51 -8.89
CA THR A 29 32.17 4.66 -8.48
C THR A 29 31.56 6.02 -8.81
N SER A 30 30.31 6.07 -9.30
CA SER A 30 29.61 7.34 -9.54
C SER A 30 29.43 8.14 -8.26
N GLU A 31 29.44 9.47 -8.40
CA GLU A 31 29.24 10.43 -7.29
C GLU A 31 27.79 10.48 -6.79
N ASN A 32 26.88 9.78 -7.47
CA ASN A 32 25.48 9.73 -7.09
C ASN A 32 25.27 9.06 -5.73
N LYS A 33 24.35 9.60 -4.94
CA LYS A 33 23.93 9.01 -3.66
C LYS A 33 23.22 7.67 -3.92
N LYS A 34 23.70 6.60 -3.28
CA LYS A 34 23.19 5.23 -3.43
C LYS A 34 22.50 4.77 -2.16
N TRP A 35 21.38 4.07 -2.33
CA TRP A 35 20.57 3.56 -1.24
C TRP A 35 20.42 2.06 -1.39
N VAL A 36 20.78 1.31 -0.35
CA VAL A 36 20.41 -0.09 -0.22
C VAL A 36 19.30 -0.17 0.82
N VAL A 37 18.12 -0.57 0.37
CA VAL A 37 16.90 -0.59 1.18
C VAL A 37 16.54 -2.02 1.52
N PHE A 38 16.40 -2.29 2.82
CA PHE A 38 15.89 -3.55 3.34
C PHE A 38 14.46 -3.31 3.84
N ASP A 39 13.47 -3.85 3.13
CA ASP A 39 12.06 -3.81 3.50
C ASP A 39 11.64 -5.14 4.13
N GLY A 40 11.24 -5.11 5.40
CA GLY A 40 10.76 -6.27 6.12
C GLY A 40 10.98 -6.21 7.63
N PRO A 41 10.44 -7.20 8.38
CA PRO A 41 10.64 -7.28 9.81
C PRO A 41 12.12 -7.53 10.16
N VAL A 42 12.56 -6.88 11.23
CA VAL A 42 13.89 -7.12 11.81
C VAL A 42 13.83 -8.33 12.71
N ASP A 43 14.88 -9.14 12.67
CA ASP A 43 15.14 -10.22 13.62
C ASP A 43 16.46 -9.93 14.36
N ALA A 44 16.53 -10.33 15.63
CA ALA A 44 17.71 -10.14 16.47
C ALA A 44 18.96 -10.77 15.86
N THR A 45 18.83 -11.95 15.23
CA THR A 45 19.95 -12.70 14.67
C THR A 45 20.63 -11.99 13.50
N TRP A 46 19.87 -11.35 12.62
CA TRP A 46 20.46 -10.75 11.43
C TRP A 46 20.89 -9.31 11.65
N ILE A 47 20.20 -8.54 12.51
CA ILE A 47 20.55 -7.14 12.73
C ILE A 47 21.85 -6.99 13.54
N GLU A 48 22.15 -7.94 14.42
CA GLU A 48 23.38 -7.92 15.21
C GLU A 48 24.64 -8.01 14.35
N ASN A 49 24.58 -8.79 13.27
CA ASN A 49 25.66 -8.89 12.29
C ASN A 49 25.87 -7.59 11.50
N MET A 50 24.92 -6.64 11.52
CA MET A 50 25.01 -5.33 10.88
C MET A 50 25.57 -4.23 11.77
N ASN A 51 25.81 -4.49 13.05
CA ASN A 51 26.23 -3.46 13.99
C ASN A 51 27.50 -2.69 13.58
N THR A 52 28.42 -3.33 12.82
CA THR A 52 29.66 -2.73 12.32
C THR A 52 29.50 -1.92 11.04
N VAL A 53 28.44 -2.18 10.25
CA VAL A 53 28.13 -1.37 9.07
C VAL A 53 27.23 -0.19 9.41
N LEU A 54 26.47 -0.30 10.51
CA LEU A 54 25.55 0.72 11.00
C LEU A 54 26.19 1.73 11.95
N ASP A 55 27.40 1.47 12.44
CA ASP A 55 28.16 2.44 13.22
C ASP A 55 29.01 3.37 12.32
N ASP A 56 29.79 4.25 12.94
CA ASP A 56 30.64 5.21 12.24
C ASP A 56 31.74 4.56 11.38
N ASN A 57 32.05 3.28 11.59
CA ASN A 57 33.04 2.57 10.79
C ASN A 57 32.55 2.30 9.37
N LYS A 58 31.22 2.21 9.18
CA LYS A 58 30.57 1.92 7.88
C LYS A 58 31.21 0.72 7.18
N MET A 59 31.47 -0.35 7.91
CA MET A 59 32.18 -1.52 7.43
C MET A 59 31.34 -2.78 7.63
N LEU A 60 30.94 -3.41 6.53
CA LEU A 60 30.29 -4.70 6.53
C LEU A 60 31.31 -5.81 6.77
N CYS A 61 31.20 -6.49 7.91
CA CYS A 61 32.02 -7.66 8.23
C CYS A 61 31.21 -8.93 7.97
N LEU A 62 31.67 -9.77 7.05
CA LEU A 62 31.05 -11.06 6.73
C LEU A 62 31.68 -12.19 7.57
N ALA A 63 30.94 -13.28 7.78
CA ALA A 63 31.41 -14.39 8.61
C ALA A 63 32.61 -15.16 8.01
N ASN A 64 32.83 -15.04 6.70
CA ASN A 64 34.05 -15.52 6.03
C ASN A 64 35.30 -14.65 6.30
N GLY A 65 35.16 -13.55 7.06
CA GLY A 65 36.23 -12.61 7.38
C GLY A 65 36.40 -11.47 6.37
N GLU A 66 35.63 -11.44 5.28
CA GLU A 66 35.64 -10.34 4.32
C GLU A 66 35.12 -9.06 4.98
N ARG A 67 35.77 -7.94 4.65
CA ARG A 67 35.42 -6.61 5.16
C ARG A 67 35.18 -5.67 4.00
N ILE A 68 33.93 -5.24 3.82
CA ILE A 68 33.51 -4.34 2.74
C ILE A 68 33.23 -2.97 3.35
N LYS A 69 34.01 -1.95 2.99
CA LYS A 69 33.79 -0.58 3.47
C LYS A 69 32.81 0.16 2.57
N LEU A 70 31.79 0.77 3.15
CA LEU A 70 30.80 1.57 2.42
C LEU A 70 31.39 2.94 2.08
N PRO A 71 31.26 3.41 0.83
CA PRO A 71 31.66 4.76 0.46
C PRO A 71 30.72 5.80 1.09
N PRO A 72 31.16 7.06 1.27
CA PRO A 72 30.31 8.13 1.81
C PRO A 72 29.04 8.41 0.98
N THR A 73 29.09 8.08 -0.31
CA THR A 73 27.98 8.20 -1.26
C THR A 73 26.88 7.16 -1.04
N MET A 74 27.14 6.10 -0.26
CA MET A 74 26.18 5.03 0.01
C MET A 74 25.48 5.21 1.37
N THR A 75 24.24 4.73 1.46
CA THR A 75 23.44 4.71 2.69
C THR A 75 22.59 3.45 2.73
N ILE A 76 22.50 2.82 3.90
CA ILE A 76 21.59 1.70 4.14
C ILE A 76 20.34 2.24 4.83
N LEU A 77 19.17 1.82 4.37
CA LEU A 77 17.88 2.14 4.96
C LEU A 77 17.15 0.84 5.31
N PHE A 78 16.50 0.82 6.47
CA PHE A 78 15.61 -0.26 6.87
C PHE A 78 14.19 0.29 6.94
N GLU A 79 13.28 -0.32 6.20
CA GLU A 79 11.83 -0.12 6.34
C GLU A 79 11.27 -1.28 7.17
N VAL A 80 10.83 -0.96 8.38
CA VAL A 80 10.48 -1.96 9.40
C VAL A 80 9.18 -1.55 10.08
N GLN A 81 8.33 -2.53 10.40
CA GLN A 81 7.07 -2.24 11.10
C GLN A 81 7.30 -1.91 12.58
N ASP A 82 8.15 -2.69 13.26
CA ASP A 82 8.54 -2.43 14.64
C ASP A 82 9.96 -2.96 14.92
N LEU A 83 10.55 -2.47 16.03
CA LEU A 83 11.89 -2.80 16.49
C LEU A 83 11.87 -3.58 17.80
N LYS A 84 10.79 -4.33 18.10
CA LYS A 84 10.62 -5.00 19.41
C LYS A 84 11.73 -5.99 19.75
N VAL A 85 12.35 -6.57 18.73
CA VAL A 85 13.43 -7.56 18.87
C VAL A 85 14.83 -6.97 18.70
N ALA A 86 14.93 -5.65 18.44
CA ALA A 86 16.22 -4.98 18.32
C ALA A 86 16.70 -4.51 19.70
N SER A 87 17.99 -4.71 20.00
CA SER A 87 18.58 -4.21 21.24
C SER A 87 18.74 -2.68 21.21
N PRO A 88 18.60 -1.97 22.35
CA PRO A 88 18.79 -0.52 22.40
C PRO A 88 20.13 -0.05 21.85
N ALA A 89 21.19 -0.86 22.00
CA ALA A 89 22.52 -0.59 21.47
C ALA A 89 22.60 -0.63 19.93
N THR A 90 21.73 -1.41 19.28
CA THR A 90 21.60 -1.47 17.82
C THR A 90 20.86 -0.22 17.32
N VAL A 91 19.76 0.11 17.99
CA VAL A 91 18.92 1.27 17.67
C VAL A 91 19.70 2.58 17.85
N SER A 92 20.57 2.69 18.86
CA SER A 92 21.35 3.92 19.11
C SER A 92 22.35 4.28 18.01
N ARG A 93 22.71 3.33 17.14
CA ARG A 93 23.66 3.55 16.02
C ARG A 93 22.96 4.08 14.76
N CYS A 94 21.65 3.99 14.71
CA CYS A 94 20.86 4.32 13.52
C CYS A 94 20.11 5.64 13.70
N GLY A 95 19.96 6.39 12.62
CA GLY A 95 19.01 7.50 12.56
C GLY A 95 17.58 6.98 12.53
N MET A 96 16.79 7.29 13.56
CA MET A 96 15.41 6.81 13.66
C MET A 96 14.44 7.85 13.10
N VAL A 97 13.65 7.44 12.09
CA VAL A 97 12.56 8.23 11.54
C VAL A 97 11.26 7.50 11.81
N TYR A 98 10.43 8.06 12.68
CA TYR A 98 9.12 7.50 13.02
C TYR A 98 8.06 8.09 12.10
N LEU A 99 7.39 7.22 11.34
CA LEU A 99 6.22 7.59 10.55
C LEU A 99 4.95 7.16 11.28
N GLU A 100 4.22 8.13 11.82
CA GLU A 100 2.91 7.82 12.40
C GLU A 100 1.88 7.58 11.28
N PRO A 101 1.08 6.51 11.34
CA PRO A 101 0.04 6.21 10.34
C PRO A 101 -0.98 7.33 10.15
N VAL A 102 -1.17 8.19 11.16
CA VAL A 102 -2.08 9.34 11.10
C VAL A 102 -1.67 10.34 10.01
N HIS A 103 -0.36 10.49 9.75
CA HIS A 103 0.15 11.43 8.76
C HIS A 103 0.00 10.91 7.32
N LEU A 104 0.07 9.59 7.12
CA LEU A 104 -0.06 8.95 5.81
C LEU A 104 -1.46 8.31 5.61
N GLY A 105 -2.49 8.80 6.30
CA GLY A 105 -3.80 8.18 6.42
C GLY A 105 -4.50 7.80 5.10
N TRP A 106 -5.76 7.34 5.20
CA TRP A 106 -6.45 6.78 4.02
C TRP A 106 -6.84 7.81 2.95
N LYS A 107 -6.88 9.11 3.26
CA LYS A 107 -7.31 10.17 2.31
C LYS A 107 -6.40 10.28 1.07
N PRO A 108 -5.06 10.35 1.20
CA PRO A 108 -4.13 10.27 0.07
C PRO A 108 -4.38 9.12 -0.91
N LEU A 109 -4.82 7.95 -0.42
CA LEU A 109 -5.11 6.80 -1.29
C LEU A 109 -6.25 7.10 -2.26
N ILE A 110 -7.30 7.78 -1.79
CA ILE A 110 -8.43 8.18 -2.64
C ILE A 110 -7.99 9.25 -3.62
N THR A 111 -7.20 10.24 -3.18
CA THR A 111 -6.70 11.31 -4.06
C THR A 111 -5.86 10.74 -5.21
N SER A 112 -4.86 9.91 -4.89
CA SER A 112 -4.00 9.27 -5.91
C SER A 112 -4.81 8.37 -6.83
N TRP A 113 -5.71 7.55 -6.26
CA TRP A 113 -6.61 6.71 -7.05
C TRP A 113 -7.46 7.53 -8.03
N ALA A 114 -8.04 8.64 -7.57
CA ALA A 114 -8.88 9.51 -8.39
C ALA A 114 -8.09 10.11 -9.56
N GLU A 115 -6.86 10.57 -9.34
CA GLU A 115 -5.98 11.09 -10.41
C GLU A 115 -5.68 10.04 -11.48
N HIS A 116 -5.40 8.81 -11.08
CA HIS A 116 -5.21 7.70 -12.00
C HIS A 116 -6.50 7.31 -12.73
N PHE A 117 -7.62 7.31 -12.01
CA PHE A 117 -8.93 6.95 -12.54
C PHE A 117 -9.44 7.98 -13.56
N LYS A 118 -9.19 9.28 -13.32
CA LYS A 118 -9.52 10.38 -14.24
C LYS A 118 -8.96 10.18 -15.65
N LYS A 119 -7.79 9.53 -15.77
CA LYS A 119 -7.17 9.24 -17.08
C LYS A 119 -8.02 8.29 -17.95
N LYS A 120 -8.81 7.41 -17.32
CA LYS A 120 -9.67 6.44 -18.01
C LYS A 120 -11.14 6.86 -18.04
N TYR A 121 -11.61 7.55 -17.00
CA TYR A 121 -13.02 7.89 -16.80
C TYR A 121 -13.18 9.32 -16.26
N PRO A 122 -12.90 10.35 -17.08
CA PRO A 122 -12.86 11.74 -16.63
C PRO A 122 -14.21 12.25 -16.12
N ALA A 123 -15.32 11.87 -16.76
CA ALA A 123 -16.67 12.32 -16.39
C ALA A 123 -17.14 11.82 -15.01
N TYR A 124 -16.64 10.66 -14.55
CA TYR A 124 -17.14 10.00 -13.33
C TYR A 124 -16.15 10.10 -12.16
N SER A 125 -14.88 10.41 -12.44
CA SER A 125 -13.80 10.41 -11.45
C SER A 125 -14.08 11.29 -10.24
N HIS A 126 -14.54 12.52 -10.45
CA HIS A 126 -14.78 13.46 -9.36
C HIS A 126 -15.90 12.98 -8.42
N ASN A 127 -17.03 12.54 -8.98
CA ASN A 127 -18.18 12.09 -8.19
C ASN A 127 -17.85 10.82 -7.40
N LEU A 128 -17.16 9.86 -8.03
CA LEU A 128 -16.75 8.63 -7.36
C LEU A 128 -15.72 8.87 -6.27
N ALA A 129 -14.75 9.76 -6.49
CA ALA A 129 -13.78 10.14 -5.45
C ALA A 129 -14.49 10.75 -4.23
N LYS A 130 -15.43 11.67 -4.48
CA LYS A 130 -16.24 12.29 -3.43
C LYS A 130 -17.07 11.24 -2.68
N TRP A 131 -17.82 10.40 -3.39
CA TRP A 131 -18.64 9.37 -2.75
C TRP A 131 -17.81 8.39 -1.93
N THR A 132 -16.66 7.97 -2.46
CA THR A 132 -15.75 7.08 -1.74
C THR A 132 -15.25 7.74 -0.45
N ALA A 133 -14.84 9.00 -0.52
CA ALA A 133 -14.40 9.76 0.65
C ALA A 133 -15.54 9.90 1.68
N ASP A 134 -16.72 10.37 1.25
CA ASP A 134 -17.89 10.56 2.13
C ASP A 134 -18.32 9.26 2.83
N ILE A 135 -18.23 8.11 2.13
CA ILE A 135 -18.47 6.79 2.71
C ILE A 135 -17.39 6.47 3.76
N CYS A 136 -16.11 6.64 3.42
CA CYS A 136 -15.00 6.33 4.34
C CYS A 136 -15.01 7.22 5.59
N GLU A 137 -15.32 8.52 5.47
CA GLU A 137 -15.39 9.45 6.61
C GLU A 137 -16.44 9.04 7.63
N LYS A 138 -17.55 8.42 7.19
CA LYS A 138 -18.62 7.96 8.07
C LYS A 138 -18.42 6.52 8.54
N ALA A 139 -18.01 5.64 7.64
CA ALA A 139 -17.93 4.20 7.90
C ALA A 139 -16.74 3.83 8.78
N LEU A 140 -15.58 4.47 8.62
CA LEU A 140 -14.39 4.10 9.40
C LEU A 140 -14.57 4.37 10.90
N PRO A 141 -15.03 5.54 11.36
CA PRO A 141 -15.32 5.75 12.79
C PRO A 141 -16.34 4.75 13.33
N PHE A 142 -17.43 4.52 12.59
CA PHE A 142 -18.46 3.54 12.99
C PHE A 142 -17.90 2.11 13.11
N ILE A 143 -17.01 1.69 12.20
CA ILE A 143 -16.34 0.40 12.28
C ILE A 143 -15.48 0.32 13.56
N ARG A 144 -14.76 1.39 13.91
CA ARG A 144 -13.85 1.40 15.07
C ARG A 144 -14.59 1.49 16.40
N GLU A 145 -15.72 2.20 16.44
CA GLU A 145 -16.47 2.46 17.68
C GLU A 145 -17.58 1.43 17.95
N GLU A 146 -18.31 1.02 16.92
CA GLU A 146 -19.56 0.26 17.07
C GLU A 146 -19.48 -1.20 16.59
N CYS A 147 -18.39 -1.55 15.90
CA CYS A 147 -18.19 -2.87 15.33
C CYS A 147 -17.06 -3.65 16.01
N LYS A 148 -17.15 -4.98 15.91
CA LYS A 148 -16.09 -5.92 16.28
C LYS A 148 -15.59 -6.58 15.01
N GLU A 149 -14.28 -6.58 14.85
CA GLU A 149 -13.61 -7.32 13.78
C GLU A 149 -13.53 -8.81 14.11
N ALA A 150 -13.28 -9.63 13.10
CA ALA A 150 -13.04 -11.04 13.28
C ALA A 150 -11.84 -11.27 14.22
N PRO A 151 -11.93 -12.24 15.15
CA PRO A 151 -10.86 -12.48 16.12
C PRO A 151 -9.55 -12.86 15.41
N GLY A 152 -8.47 -12.19 15.79
CA GLY A 152 -7.13 -12.43 15.23
C GLY A 152 -6.85 -11.75 13.89
N ILE A 153 -7.78 -10.93 13.37
CA ILE A 153 -7.62 -10.24 12.08
C ILE A 153 -7.83 -8.74 12.29
N PRO A 154 -6.89 -8.00 12.91
CA PRO A 154 -7.01 -6.56 13.01
C PRO A 154 -6.84 -5.91 11.63
N SER A 155 -7.66 -4.91 11.32
CA SER A 155 -7.47 -4.13 10.08
C SER A 155 -6.89 -2.74 10.34
N LEU A 156 -6.27 -2.18 9.30
CA LEU A 156 -5.90 -0.77 9.23
C LEU A 156 -6.86 -0.05 8.29
N ASP A 157 -7.22 1.19 8.62
CA ASP A 157 -8.12 2.01 7.79
C ASP A 157 -7.61 2.13 6.34
N ALA A 158 -6.30 2.35 6.17
CA ALA A 158 -5.66 2.39 4.87
C ALA A 158 -5.86 1.09 4.06
N ASN A 159 -5.83 -0.08 4.71
CA ASN A 159 -6.04 -1.37 4.05
C ASN A 159 -7.50 -1.59 3.67
N LEU A 160 -8.44 -1.18 4.53
CA LEU A 160 -9.88 -1.22 4.23
C LEU A 160 -10.21 -0.32 3.03
N VAL A 161 -9.69 0.91 3.01
CA VAL A 161 -9.89 1.85 1.90
C VAL A 161 -9.18 1.37 0.63
N SER A 162 -7.95 0.86 0.72
CA SER A 162 -7.25 0.27 -0.43
C SER A 162 -8.05 -0.88 -1.05
N SER A 163 -8.63 -1.75 -0.23
CA SER A 163 -9.50 -2.85 -0.67
C SER A 163 -10.77 -2.33 -1.34
N PHE A 164 -11.38 -1.28 -0.79
CA PHE A 164 -12.54 -0.61 -1.38
C PHE A 164 -12.23 -0.08 -2.78
N LEU A 165 -11.15 0.70 -2.91
CA LEU A 165 -10.72 1.31 -4.16
C LEU A 165 -10.37 0.27 -5.23
N ARG A 166 -9.69 -0.82 -4.86
CA ARG A 166 -9.33 -1.91 -5.77
C ARG A 166 -10.56 -2.63 -6.30
N MET A 167 -11.51 -2.96 -5.42
CA MET A 167 -12.74 -3.63 -5.81
C MET A 167 -13.60 -2.72 -6.70
N LEU A 168 -13.75 -1.45 -6.32
CA LEU A 168 -14.48 -0.45 -7.11
C LEU A 168 -13.88 -0.29 -8.52
N SER A 169 -12.55 -0.22 -8.61
CA SER A 169 -11.83 -0.13 -9.90
C SER A 169 -12.03 -1.37 -10.78
N THR A 170 -12.21 -2.54 -10.16
CA THR A 170 -12.43 -3.79 -10.89
C THR A 170 -13.80 -3.80 -11.55
N PHE A 171 -14.83 -3.39 -10.79
CA PHE A 171 -16.21 -3.33 -11.29
C PHE A 171 -16.47 -2.18 -12.26
N ILE A 172 -15.79 -1.04 -12.10
CA ILE A 172 -15.86 0.04 -13.08
C ILE A 172 -14.95 -0.28 -14.27
N SER A 173 -15.40 -1.23 -15.08
CA SER A 173 -14.73 -1.63 -16.31
C SER A 173 -15.73 -2.07 -17.39
N PRO A 174 -15.35 -2.03 -18.68
CA PRO A 174 -16.25 -2.40 -19.78
C PRO A 174 -16.77 -3.84 -19.69
N ARG A 175 -15.99 -4.73 -19.07
CA ARG A 175 -16.37 -6.13 -18.83
C ARG A 175 -17.61 -6.28 -17.94
N HIS A 176 -17.86 -5.30 -17.07
CA HIS A 176 -19.01 -5.26 -16.18
C HIS A 176 -20.07 -4.25 -16.66
N GLY A 177 -20.11 -3.96 -17.96
CA GLY A 177 -21.13 -3.11 -18.56
C GLY A 177 -20.95 -1.61 -18.33
N PHE A 178 -19.83 -1.17 -17.73
CA PHE A 178 -19.48 0.24 -17.61
C PHE A 178 -18.91 0.75 -18.93
N LYS A 179 -19.72 1.51 -19.68
CA LYS A 179 -19.36 1.94 -21.03
C LYS A 179 -18.31 3.05 -20.98
N LEU A 180 -17.26 2.92 -21.79
CA LEU A 180 -16.31 4.01 -21.98
C LEU A 180 -17.01 5.15 -22.72
N GLU A 181 -16.69 6.39 -22.38
CA GLU A 181 -17.04 7.49 -23.24
C GLU A 181 -16.17 7.39 -24.49
N ASP A 182 -16.78 7.19 -25.65
CA ASP A 182 -16.07 7.37 -26.91
C ASP A 182 -15.55 8.81 -26.93
N GLY A 183 -14.22 8.96 -26.96
CA GLY A 183 -13.51 10.25 -26.96
C GLY A 183 -13.74 11.11 -28.20
N LYS A 184 -14.90 11.01 -28.85
CA LYS A 184 -15.34 11.93 -29.88
C LYS A 184 -16.34 12.89 -29.27
N ASP A 185 -15.82 14.02 -28.82
CA ASP A 185 -16.54 15.27 -28.70
C ASP A 185 -17.20 15.60 -30.05
N GLY A 186 -18.42 15.09 -30.24
CA GLY A 186 -19.07 15.19 -31.54
C GLY A 186 -20.44 14.54 -31.60
N ALA A 187 -21.24 14.61 -30.54
CA ALA A 187 -22.67 14.35 -30.65
C ALA A 187 -23.33 15.52 -31.43
N LYS A 188 -23.15 15.53 -32.76
CA LYS A 188 -23.63 16.59 -33.64
C LYS A 188 -25.15 16.54 -33.84
N ASP A 189 -25.76 15.36 -33.70
CA ASP A 189 -27.17 15.13 -34.01
C ASP A 189 -28.00 14.80 -32.75
N ALA A 190 -29.28 15.16 -32.77
CA ALA A 190 -30.20 14.98 -31.63
C ALA A 190 -30.28 13.53 -31.13
N ASN A 191 -30.18 12.55 -32.04
CA ASN A 191 -30.20 11.12 -31.69
C ASN A 191 -28.94 10.70 -30.91
N SER A 192 -27.77 11.23 -31.28
CA SER A 192 -26.49 10.96 -30.58
C SER A 192 -26.44 11.58 -29.17
N LYS A 193 -27.08 12.73 -28.97
CA LYS A 193 -27.24 13.35 -27.64
C LYS A 193 -28.17 12.53 -26.73
N LEU A 194 -29.25 11.99 -27.28
CA LEU A 194 -30.19 11.13 -26.55
C LEU A 194 -29.52 9.81 -26.10
N GLU A 195 -28.76 9.17 -26.99
CA GLU A 195 -28.00 7.95 -26.69
C GLU A 195 -26.87 8.18 -25.68
N LYS A 196 -26.16 9.32 -25.76
CA LYS A 196 -25.17 9.73 -24.75
C LYS A 196 -25.83 9.93 -23.38
N GLY A 197 -26.99 10.59 -23.32
CA GLY A 197 -27.73 10.79 -22.07
C GLY A 197 -28.26 9.50 -21.44
N LYS A 198 -28.69 8.52 -22.24
CA LYS A 198 -29.05 7.18 -21.74
C LYS A 198 -27.84 6.44 -21.18
N THR A 199 -26.70 6.51 -21.88
CA THR A 199 -25.45 5.87 -21.46
C THR A 199 -24.90 6.46 -20.16
N ASP A 200 -24.97 7.79 -20.01
CA ASP A 200 -24.58 8.48 -18.79
C ASP A 200 -25.45 8.07 -17.59
N LYS A 201 -26.78 8.07 -17.75
CA LYS A 201 -27.70 7.55 -16.70
C LYS A 201 -27.42 6.10 -16.32
N HIS A 202 -27.14 5.24 -17.31
CA HIS A 202 -26.78 3.84 -17.11
C HIS A 202 -25.48 3.70 -16.31
N ASN A 203 -24.42 4.40 -16.73
CA ASN A 203 -23.13 4.37 -16.05
C ASN A 203 -23.21 4.97 -14.63
N GLN A 204 -24.00 6.02 -14.42
CA GLN A 204 -24.23 6.58 -13.08
C GLN A 204 -24.93 5.57 -12.16
N ALA A 205 -25.95 4.86 -12.65
CA ALA A 205 -26.62 3.81 -11.88
C ALA A 205 -25.66 2.67 -11.52
N LEU A 206 -24.84 2.21 -12.47
CA LEU A 206 -23.80 1.21 -12.22
C LEU A 206 -22.73 1.71 -11.25
N ALA A 207 -22.28 2.95 -11.39
CA ALA A 207 -21.30 3.56 -10.49
C ALA A 207 -21.78 3.54 -9.04
N ARG A 208 -23.04 3.92 -8.79
CA ARG A 208 -23.65 3.85 -7.45
C ARG A 208 -23.74 2.42 -6.94
N MET A 209 -24.23 1.50 -7.76
CA MET A 209 -24.34 0.08 -7.39
C MET A 209 -22.99 -0.53 -7.05
N TYR A 210 -21.97 -0.30 -7.88
CA TYR A 210 -20.62 -0.82 -7.66
C TYR A 210 -19.92 -0.15 -6.49
N CYS A 211 -20.16 1.14 -6.26
CA CYS A 211 -19.67 1.83 -5.05
C CYS A 211 -20.28 1.20 -3.79
N ALA A 212 -21.59 1.01 -3.76
CA ALA A 212 -22.30 0.36 -2.65
C ALA A 212 -21.81 -1.07 -2.41
N PHE A 213 -21.75 -1.89 -3.46
CA PHE A 213 -21.28 -3.26 -3.39
C PHE A 213 -19.83 -3.31 -2.88
N SER A 214 -18.98 -2.45 -3.42
CA SER A 214 -17.57 -2.42 -3.05
C SER A 214 -17.39 -1.98 -1.60
N ALA A 215 -18.13 -0.98 -1.12
CA ALA A 215 -18.06 -0.53 0.27
C ALA A 215 -18.44 -1.64 1.26
N VAL A 216 -19.53 -2.38 0.98
CA VAL A 216 -20.00 -3.47 1.84
C VAL A 216 -18.98 -4.61 1.90
N TRP A 217 -18.47 -5.05 0.74
CA TRP A 217 -17.58 -6.20 0.64
C TRP A 217 -16.11 -5.88 0.89
N SER A 218 -15.72 -4.62 1.09
CA SER A 218 -14.36 -4.27 1.50
C SER A 218 -14.32 -3.79 2.96
N LEU A 219 -15.08 -2.75 3.29
CA LEU A 219 -15.06 -2.15 4.63
C LEU A 219 -15.71 -3.07 5.66
N GLY A 220 -16.76 -3.80 5.25
CA GLY A 220 -17.51 -4.71 6.11
C GLY A 220 -17.02 -6.16 6.12
N ALA A 221 -16.10 -6.55 5.24
CA ALA A 221 -15.73 -7.95 5.06
C ALA A 221 -15.10 -8.57 6.32
N ASN A 222 -14.24 -7.81 6.99
CA ASN A 222 -13.52 -8.24 8.18
C ASN A 222 -14.36 -8.15 9.47
N LEU A 223 -15.62 -7.72 9.39
CA LEU A 223 -16.47 -7.61 10.56
C LEU A 223 -16.95 -8.97 11.03
N HIS A 224 -16.98 -9.16 12.34
CA HIS A 224 -17.62 -10.29 12.99
C HIS A 224 -19.13 -10.32 12.68
N GLU A 225 -19.74 -11.50 12.67
CA GLU A 225 -21.15 -11.70 12.29
C GLU A 225 -22.13 -10.78 13.04
N ALA A 226 -21.90 -10.61 14.35
CA ALA A 226 -22.69 -9.72 15.21
C ALA A 226 -22.65 -8.24 14.79
N SER A 227 -21.57 -7.80 14.12
CA SER A 227 -21.39 -6.41 13.68
C SER A 227 -21.77 -6.20 12.21
N ARG A 228 -21.78 -7.26 11.39
CA ARG A 228 -22.18 -7.17 9.98
C ARG A 228 -23.59 -6.61 9.79
N ARG A 229 -24.57 -7.03 10.62
CA ARG A 229 -25.94 -6.52 10.54
C ARG A 229 -26.01 -5.02 10.86
N LYS A 230 -25.35 -4.58 11.94
CA LYS A 230 -25.27 -3.17 12.32
C LYS A 230 -24.63 -2.32 11.22
N PHE A 231 -23.53 -2.80 10.65
CA PHE A 231 -22.82 -2.12 9.57
C PHE A 231 -23.66 -2.03 8.29
N GLN A 232 -24.39 -3.10 7.95
CA GLN A 232 -25.31 -3.10 6.82
C GLN A 232 -26.44 -2.06 7.00
N ASP A 233 -27.04 -2.00 8.19
CA ASP A 233 -28.09 -1.02 8.49
C ASP A 233 -27.56 0.41 8.48
N PHE A 234 -26.36 0.63 9.02
CA PHE A 234 -25.66 1.89 8.97
C PHE A 234 -25.40 2.35 7.53
N LEU A 235 -24.82 1.49 6.67
CA LEU A 235 -24.45 1.86 5.30
C LEU A 235 -25.65 2.15 4.40
N ARG A 236 -26.85 1.63 4.70
CA ARG A 236 -28.05 1.93 3.90
C ARG A 236 -28.35 3.42 3.81
N ILE A 237 -28.15 4.17 4.89
CA ILE A 237 -28.48 5.60 4.94
C ILE A 237 -27.52 6.43 4.05
N PRO A 238 -26.18 6.34 4.21
CA PRO A 238 -25.25 6.98 3.30
C PRO A 238 -25.45 6.57 1.84
N LEU A 239 -25.72 5.29 1.58
CA LEU A 239 -25.86 4.78 0.21
C LEU A 239 -27.14 5.26 -0.49
N GLN A 240 -28.21 5.53 0.26
CA GLN A 240 -29.46 6.10 -0.27
C GLN A 240 -29.37 7.60 -0.56
N ALA A 241 -28.40 8.31 0.03
CA ALA A 241 -28.20 9.74 -0.18
C ALA A 241 -27.51 10.09 -1.52
N PHE A 242 -27.07 9.08 -2.28
CA PHE A 242 -26.32 9.25 -3.53
C PHE A 242 -27.16 9.29 -4.81
#